data_AF-A0AAW8TC65-F1
#
_entry.id   AF-A0AAW8TC65-F1
#
_cell.length_a   1.000
_cell.length_b   1.000
_cell.length_c   1.000
_cell.angle_alpha   90.00
_cell.angle_beta   90.00
_cell.angle_gamma   90.00
#
_symmetry.space_group_name_H-M   'P 1'
#
loop_
_entity.id
_entity.type
_entity.pdbx_description
1 polymer ?
#
loop_
_entity_poly.entity_id
_entity_poly.type
_entity_poly.pdbx_seq_one_letter_code
_entity_poly.pdbx_strand_id
1 'polypeptide(L)'
;MFENTTELIYLGIRSGMSKGNQPYQVLIVGNPQKYENYEFFIGEDIQVPPMAENEPVRVKIEMSKRGYNLVPTLKGVSKITSNVK
;
A
#
# COMPACT_ATOMS: atom_id res chain seq x y z
N MET A 1 16.08 -7.28 -6.63
CA MET A 1 15.04 -6.75 -5.73
C MET A 1 15.09 -5.25 -5.89
N PHE A 2 13.95 -4.60 -6.18
CA PHE A 2 13.89 -3.14 -6.38
C PHE A 2 12.88 -2.56 -5.40
N GLU A 3 13.31 -1.57 -4.63
CA GLU A 3 12.43 -0.80 -3.75
C GLU A 3 11.93 0.42 -4.52
N ASN A 4 10.62 0.62 -4.54
CA ASN A 4 10.01 1.79 -5.15
C ASN A 4 9.14 2.52 -4.13
N THR A 5 9.26 3.84 -4.11
CA THR A 5 8.51 4.73 -3.23
C THR A 5 7.57 5.56 -4.09
N THR A 6 6.27 5.44 -3.88
CA THR A 6 5.25 6.10 -4.70
C THR A 6 4.33 6.94 -3.82
N GLU A 7 4.01 8.15 -4.28
CA GLU A 7 3.03 9.03 -3.63
C GLU A 7 1.64 8.73 -4.18
N LEU A 8 0.71 8.43 -3.28
CA LEU A 8 -0.64 7.98 -3.58
C LEU A 8 -1.60 8.65 -2.59
N ILE A 9 -2.90 8.43 -2.79
CA ILE A 9 -3.95 8.89 -1.90
C ILE A 9 -4.47 7.69 -1.10
N TYR A 10 -4.59 7.82 0.22
CA TYR A 10 -5.19 6.79 1.06
C TYR A 10 -6.70 6.71 0.84
N LEU A 11 -7.21 5.50 0.59
CA LEU A 11 -8.64 5.26 0.38
C LEU A 11 -9.25 4.37 1.47
N GLY A 12 -8.44 3.58 2.19
CA GLY A 12 -8.92 2.76 3.29
C GLY A 12 -8.12 1.48 3.53
N ILE A 13 -8.58 0.68 4.49
CA ILE A 13 -8.11 -0.68 4.74
C ILE A 13 -9.31 -1.62 4.67
N ARG A 14 -9.15 -2.75 3.96
CA ARG A 14 -10.15 -3.83 3.92
C ARG A 14 -9.58 -5.08 4.56
N SER A 15 -10.37 -5.75 5.39
CA SER A 15 -10.03 -7.06 5.96
C SER A 15 -10.75 -8.18 5.22
N GLY A 16 -10.15 -9.38 5.15
CA GLY A 16 -10.73 -10.54 4.50
C GLY A 16 -10.16 -11.86 4.99
N MET A 17 -10.66 -12.96 4.43
CA MET A 17 -10.20 -14.33 4.70
C MET A 17 -9.69 -14.97 3.41
N SER A 18 -8.48 -15.55 3.45
CA SER A 18 -7.90 -16.26 2.30
C SER A 18 -8.58 -17.61 2.07
N LYS A 19 -8.33 -18.25 0.93
CA LYS A 19 -8.80 -19.62 0.66
C LYS A 19 -8.29 -20.66 1.67
N GLY A 20 -7.18 -20.37 2.35
CA GLY A 20 -6.63 -21.20 3.43
C GLY A 20 -7.16 -20.85 4.82
N ASN A 21 -8.25 -20.07 4.91
CA ASN A 21 -8.83 -19.58 6.16
C ASN A 21 -7.86 -18.75 7.03
N GLN A 22 -6.93 -18.04 6.39
CA GLN A 22 -6.04 -17.10 7.07
C GLN A 22 -6.60 -15.67 6.93
N PRO A 23 -6.76 -14.92 8.03
CA PRO A 23 -7.17 -13.52 7.95
C PRO A 23 -6.08 -12.67 7.28
N TYR A 24 -6.48 -11.67 6.51
CA TYR A 24 -5.56 -10.71 5.91
C TYR A 24 -6.16 -9.31 5.89
N GLN A 25 -5.30 -8.31 5.76
CA GLN A 25 -5.68 -6.92 5.52
C GLN A 25 -5.02 -6.39 4.26
N VAL A 26 -5.68 -5.46 3.59
CA VAL A 26 -5.24 -4.84 2.35
C VAL A 26 -5.34 -3.33 2.50
N LEU A 27 -4.25 -2.64 2.18
CA LEU A 27 -4.20 -1.20 2.03
C LEU A 27 -4.74 -0.83 0.64
N ILE A 28 -5.74 0.06 0.60
CA ILE A 28 -6.33 0.59 -0.62
C ILE A 28 -5.83 2.03 -0.82
N VAL A 29 -5.23 2.29 -1.98
CA VAL A 29 -4.65 3.59 -2.33
C VAL A 29 -4.96 3.95 -3.78
N GLY A 30 -5.15 5.23 -4.07
CA GLY A 30 -5.45 5.74 -5.39
C GLY A 30 -4.28 6.51 -6.00
N ASN A 31 -4.05 6.36 -7.30
CA ASN A 31 -3.19 7.27 -8.06
C ASN A 31 -4.06 8.32 -8.77
N PRO A 32 -4.08 9.58 -8.27
CA PRO A 32 -4.91 10.63 -8.85
C PRO A 32 -4.49 11.02 -10.27
N GLN A 33 -3.24 10.78 -10.68
CA GLN A 33 -2.74 11.11 -12.02
C GLN A 33 -3.18 10.08 -13.06
N LYS A 34 -3.39 8.82 -12.64
CA LYS A 34 -3.77 7.71 -13.52
C LYS A 34 -5.24 7.31 -13.41
N TYR A 35 -5.96 7.84 -12.42
CA TYR A 35 -7.33 7.44 -12.09
C TYR A 35 -7.46 5.92 -11.83
N GLU A 36 -6.45 5.34 -11.18
CA GLU A 36 -6.37 3.90 -10.88
C GLU A 36 -6.27 3.69 -9.36
N ASN A 37 -6.89 2.61 -8.88
CA ASN A 37 -6.77 2.16 -7.49
C ASN A 37 -5.82 0.96 -7.43
N TYR A 38 -4.99 0.93 -6.40
CA TYR A 38 -4.10 -0.17 -6.09
C TYR A 38 -4.43 -0.76 -4.72
N GLU A 39 -4.21 -2.06 -4.61
CA GLU A 39 -4.42 -2.84 -3.41
C GLU A 39 -3.14 -3.56 -3.04
N PHE A 40 -2.68 -3.38 -1.80
CA PHE A 40 -1.46 -4.02 -1.29
C PHE A 40 -1.76 -4.79 0.00
N PHE A 41 -1.39 -6.06 0.07
CA PHE A 41 -1.47 -6.85 1.30
C PHE A 41 -0.60 -6.24 2.38
N ILE A 42 -1.17 -6.08 3.58
CA ILE A 42 -0.47 -5.60 4.77
C ILE A 42 0.14 -6.83 5.45
N GLY A 43 1.47 -6.92 5.45
CA GLY A 43 2.20 -7.97 6.18
C GLY A 43 2.16 -7.72 7.69
N GLU A 44 2.45 -8.76 8.48
CA GLU A 44 2.39 -8.73 9.94
C GLU A 44 3.30 -7.66 10.58
N ASP A 45 4.45 -7.38 9.95
CA ASP A 45 5.41 -6.38 10.43
C ASP A 45 5.13 -4.94 9.94
N ILE A 46 4.04 -4.72 9.20
CA ILE A 46 3.71 -3.41 8.63
C ILE A 46 2.70 -2.69 9.52
N GLN A 47 3.18 -1.64 10.19
CA GLN A 47 2.30 -0.72 10.91
C GLN A 47 1.79 0.36 9.97
N VAL A 48 0.47 0.42 9.78
CA VAL A 48 -0.19 1.49 9.03
C VAL A 48 -0.54 2.61 10.02
N PRO A 49 0.00 3.85 9.85
CA PRO A 49 -0.36 4.96 10.72
C PRO A 49 -1.84 5.33 10.55
N PRO A 50 -2.49 5.92 11.56
CA PRO A 50 -3.88 6.36 11.44
C PRO A 50 -4.00 7.45 10.37
N MET A 51 -4.81 7.22 9.33
CA MET A 51 -4.94 8.12 8.17
C MET A 51 -6.40 8.43 7.86
N ALA A 52 -6.66 9.65 7.41
CA ALA A 52 -7.98 10.06 6.93
C ALA A 52 -8.16 9.66 5.46
N GLU A 53 -9.38 9.34 5.05
CA GLU A 53 -9.68 9.11 3.63
C GLU A 53 -9.29 10.34 2.81
N ASN A 54 -8.72 10.09 1.63
CA ASN A 54 -8.15 11.08 0.73
C ASN A 54 -6.85 11.78 1.21
N GLU A 55 -6.24 11.32 2.31
CA GLU A 55 -4.95 11.84 2.78
C GLU A 55 -3.80 11.38 1.87
N PRO A 56 -2.85 12.27 1.50
CA PRO A 56 -1.69 11.90 0.71
C PRO A 56 -0.70 11.05 1.52
N VAL A 57 -0.27 9.95 0.91
CA VAL A 57 0.58 8.95 1.54
C VAL A 57 1.73 8.55 0.65
N ARG A 58 2.81 8.10 1.29
CA ARG A 58 3.95 7.50 0.63
C ARG A 58 3.96 6.02 0.90
N VAL A 59 3.88 5.22 -0.16
CA VAL A 59 3.88 3.76 -0.09
C VAL A 59 5.23 3.25 -0.58
N LYS A 60 5.91 2.46 0.26
CA LYS A 60 7.13 1.74 -0.09
C LYS A 60 6.75 0.31 -0.44
N ILE A 61 7.05 -0.10 -1.67
CA ILE A 61 6.85 -1.46 -2.14
C ILE A 61 8.19 -2.08 -2.53
N GLU A 62 8.27 -3.39 -2.34
CA GLU A 62 9.33 -4.23 -2.90
C GLU A 62 8.74 -5.05 -4.03
N MET A 63 9.34 -4.97 -5.20
CA MET A 63 8.95 -5.80 -6.33
C MET A 63 9.87 -7.01 -6.41
N SER A 64 9.27 -8.18 -6.19
CA SER A 64 9.93 -9.47 -6.44
C SER A 64 9.42 -10.06 -7.75
N LYS A 65 10.34 -10.58 -8.56
CA LYS A 65 9.98 -11.33 -9.77
C LYS A 65 9.71 -12.77 -9.36
N ARG A 66 8.47 -13.23 -9.52
CA ARG A 66 8.12 -14.64 -9.32
C ARG A 66 7.56 -15.18 -10.64
N GLY A 67 8.38 -15.94 -11.36
CA GLY A 67 8.08 -16.36 -12.72
C GLY A 67 8.05 -15.18 -13.71
N TYR A 68 6.99 -15.07 -14.51
CA TYR A 68 6.80 -13.99 -15.50
C TYR A 68 6.14 -12.72 -14.92
N ASN A 69 5.64 -12.77 -13.68
CA ASN A 69 4.91 -11.66 -13.06
C ASN A 69 5.74 -10.94 -12.00
N LEU A 70 5.58 -9.62 -11.92
CA LEU A 70 6.08 -8.81 -10.82
C LEU A 70 5.02 -8.78 -9.73
N VAL A 71 5.39 -9.23 -8.53
CA VAL A 71 4.49 -9.21 -7.38
C VAL A 71 4.95 -8.09 -6.45
N PRO A 72 4.15 -7.01 -6.30
CA PRO A 72 4.45 -5.97 -5.35
C PRO A 72 4.16 -6.45 -3.93
N THR A 73 5.08 -6.20 -3.02
CA THR A 73 4.93 -6.47 -1.59
C THR A 73 5.02 -5.15 -0.83
N LEU A 74 4.05 -4.87 0.04
CA LEU A 74 4.09 -3.68 0.88
C LEU A 74 5.22 -3.80 1.90
N LYS A 75 6.08 -2.78 1.97
CA LYS A 75 7.19 -2.69 2.94
C LYS A 75 7.05 -1.53 3.92
N GLY A 76 6.21 -0.56 3.62
CA GLY A 76 5.95 0.55 4.51
C GLY A 76 4.95 1.53 3.93
N VAL A 77 4.32 2.29 4.82
CA VAL A 77 3.42 3.37 4.47
C VAL A 77 3.62 4.50 5.47
N SER A 78 3.72 5.74 4.97
CA SER A 78 3.87 6.92 5.81
C SER A 78 3.02 8.09 5.31
N LYS A 79 2.62 8.95 6.24
CA LYS A 79 1.97 10.22 5.90
C LYS A 79 2.96 11.14 5.20
N ILE A 80 2.48 11.87 4.20
CA ILE A 80 3.23 12.99 3.64
C ILE A 80 2.83 14.21 4.47
N THR A 81 3.61 14.52 5.52
CA THR A 81 3.47 15.82 6.18
C THR A 81 4.03 16.88 5.25
N SER A 82 3.15 17.61 4.58
CA SER A 82 3.50 18.84 3.88
C SER A 82 4.00 19.85 4.92
N ASN A 83 5.30 19.83 5.22
CA ASN A 83 5.96 20.97 5.85
C ASN A 83 6.03 22.05 4.78
N VAL A 84 4.92 22.79 4.62
CA VAL A 84 4.94 24.07 3.95
C VAL A 84 5.64 25.02 4.90
N LYS A 85 6.94 25.23 4.67
CA LYS A 85 7.66 26.39 5.18
C LYS A 85 7.60 27.50 4.15
#